data_AF-A7RZ99-F1
#
_entry.id   AF-A7RZ99-F1
#
_cell.length_a   1.000
_cell.length_b   1.000
_cell.length_c   1.000
_cell.angle_alpha   90.00
_cell.angle_beta   90.00
_cell.angle_gamma   90.00
#
_symmetry.space_group_name_H-M   'P 1'
#
loop_
_entity.id
_entity.type
_entity.pdbx_description
1 polymer ?
#
loop_
_entity_poly.entity_id
_entity_poly.type
_entity_poly.pdbx_seq_one_letter_code
_entity_poly.pdbx_strand_id
1 'polypeptide(L)'
;CHPSCCIKITAHTFTCRPSCCKKITAHTFTCHPSCCMKITAHTFTCHPSCSHTFTCHPSCCIKIAAHTFTCRPSCCIKITAHTFTCRPSCCIKITAHTFTCQPSCCIKITAHTFTSHTFTCHPSCCIKIAAHTFTCHPSCCIKIAAHTFTCRPSCCIKITAHTFTCHPSCA
;
A
#
# COMPACT_ATOMS: atom_id res chain seq x y z
N CYS A 1 5.00 -20.35 -19.56
CA CYS A 1 4.28 -21.35 -18.73
C CYS A 1 3.21 -20.67 -17.90
N HIS A 2 2.00 -21.22 -17.86
CA HIS A 2 0.87 -20.72 -17.05
C HIS A 2 0.59 -21.72 -15.90
N PRO A 3 1.50 -21.87 -14.91
CA PRO A 3 1.24 -22.76 -13.78
C PRO A 3 0.03 -22.26 -13.01
N SER A 4 -0.83 -23.15 -12.55
CA SER A 4 -2.00 -22.79 -11.72
C SER A 4 -1.56 -22.06 -10.46
N CYS A 5 -0.48 -22.49 -9.79
CA CYS A 5 0.12 -21.80 -8.66
C CYS A 5 1.64 -21.93 -8.64
N CYS A 6 2.32 -20.90 -8.15
CA CYS A 6 3.76 -20.91 -7.89
C CYS A 6 4.00 -21.05 -6.38
N ILE A 7 4.71 -22.11 -6.00
CA ILE A 7 4.94 -22.47 -4.60
C ILE A 7 6.45 -22.71 -4.41
N LYS A 8 7.04 -22.11 -3.37
CA LYS A 8 8.46 -22.35 -2.99
C LYS A 8 9.42 -22.10 -4.15
N ILE A 9 9.36 -20.92 -4.75
CA ILE A 9 10.28 -20.53 -5.83
C ILE A 9 11.37 -19.63 -5.26
N THR A 10 12.62 -19.94 -5.61
CA THR A 10 13.77 -19.06 -5.41
C THR A 10 14.37 -18.78 -6.78
N ALA A 11 14.51 -17.51 -7.16
CA ALA A 11 15.06 -17.13 -8.45
C ALA A 11 15.71 -15.74 -8.41
N HIS A 12 16.63 -15.44 -9.32
CA HIS A 12 17.08 -14.05 -9.47
C HIS A 12 15.94 -13.20 -10.05
N THR A 13 15.45 -13.57 -11.23
CA THR A 13 14.31 -12.93 -11.89
C THR A 13 13.20 -13.96 -12.03
N PHE A 14 12.01 -13.63 -11.56
CA PHE A 14 10.83 -14.48 -11.68
C PHE A 14 9.67 -13.70 -12.28
N THR A 15 9.24 -14.12 -13.48
CA THR A 15 8.08 -13.56 -14.17
C THR A 15 7.08 -14.66 -14.46
N CYS A 16 5.88 -14.56 -13.91
CA CYS A 16 4.87 -15.59 -14.09
C CYS A 16 3.44 -15.03 -13.98
N ARG A 17 2.46 -15.71 -14.61
CA ARG A 17 1.03 -15.40 -14.46
C ARG A 17 0.26 -16.54 -13.79
N PRO A 18 0.59 -16.94 -12.55
CA PRO A 18 -0.15 -18.01 -11.90
C PRO A 18 -1.46 -17.48 -11.31
N SER A 19 -2.39 -18.35 -10.95
CA SER A 19 -3.53 -17.93 -10.12
C SER A 19 -3.08 -17.55 -8.70
N CYS A 20 -2.04 -18.17 -8.15
CA CYS A 20 -1.53 -17.84 -6.82
C CYS A 20 0.00 -17.93 -6.67
N CYS A 21 0.55 -17.11 -5.76
CA CYS A 21 1.98 -17.11 -5.42
C CYS A 21 2.17 -17.31 -3.92
N LYS A 22 2.91 -18.34 -3.51
CA LYS A 22 3.16 -18.67 -2.10
C LYS A 22 4.64 -18.96 -1.86
N LYS A 23 5.24 -18.30 -0.86
CA LYS A 23 6.64 -18.55 -0.45
C LYS A 23 7.60 -18.34 -1.63
N ILE A 24 7.65 -17.12 -2.15
CA ILE A 24 8.52 -16.76 -3.27
C ILE A 24 9.64 -15.87 -2.74
N THR A 25 10.87 -16.16 -3.11
CA THR A 25 12.03 -15.32 -2.89
C THR A 25 12.64 -14.98 -4.24
N ALA A 26 12.73 -13.69 -4.59
CA ALA A 26 13.42 -13.30 -5.81
C ALA A 26 14.12 -11.95 -5.72
N HIS A 27 15.09 -11.67 -6.58
CA HIS A 27 15.57 -10.29 -6.71
C HIS A 27 14.47 -9.45 -7.38
N THR A 28 14.01 -9.87 -8.56
CA THR A 28 12.92 -9.20 -9.28
C THR A 28 11.76 -10.17 -9.44
N PHE A 29 10.58 -9.80 -8.93
CA PHE A 29 9.36 -10.58 -9.05
C PHE A 29 8.27 -9.77 -9.74
N THR A 30 7.88 -10.23 -10.93
CA THR A 30 6.77 -9.68 -11.70
C THR A 30 5.68 -10.72 -11.86
N CYS A 31 4.48 -10.45 -11.39
CA CYS A 31 3.41 -11.44 -11.45
C CYS A 31 2.03 -10.86 -11.67
N HIS A 32 1.10 -11.75 -12.02
CA HIS A 32 -0.31 -11.42 -12.18
C HIS A 32 -1.28 -12.41 -11.50
N PRO A 33 -1.16 -12.67 -10.18
CA PRO A 33 -2.00 -13.63 -9.49
C PRO A 33 -3.24 -13.01 -8.89
N SER A 34 -4.21 -13.87 -8.55
CA SER A 34 -5.33 -13.50 -7.69
C SER A 34 -4.89 -13.32 -6.23
N CYS A 35 -3.76 -13.89 -5.79
CA CYS A 35 -3.22 -13.68 -4.44
C CYS A 35 -1.71 -13.90 -4.34
N CYS A 36 -1.08 -13.09 -3.47
CA CYS A 36 0.34 -13.22 -3.11
C CYS A 36 0.49 -13.40 -1.60
N MET A 37 1.19 -14.46 -1.19
CA MET A 37 1.47 -14.74 0.21
C MET A 37 2.94 -15.05 0.47
N LYS A 38 3.51 -14.44 1.52
CA LYS A 38 4.89 -14.72 1.97
C LYS A 38 5.89 -14.53 0.82
N ILE A 39 6.00 -13.30 0.34
CA ILE A 39 6.90 -12.95 -0.75
C ILE A 39 8.02 -12.08 -0.19
N THR A 40 9.25 -12.40 -0.54
CA THR A 40 10.42 -11.56 -0.29
C THR A 40 11.02 -11.20 -1.64
N ALA A 41 11.11 -9.92 -1.97
CA ALA A 41 11.76 -9.50 -3.20
C ALA A 41 12.57 -8.22 -3.08
N HIS A 42 13.57 -7.98 -3.92
CA HIS A 42 14.11 -6.62 -4.03
C HIS A 42 13.06 -5.73 -4.71
N THR A 43 12.59 -6.14 -5.88
CA THR A 43 11.53 -5.46 -6.63
C THR A 43 10.33 -6.38 -6.78
N PHE A 44 9.17 -5.94 -6.29
CA PHE A 44 7.88 -6.58 -6.51
C PHE A 44 6.99 -5.70 -7.38
N THR A 45 6.57 -6.22 -8.52
CA THR A 45 5.67 -5.52 -9.44
C THR A 45 4.48 -6.40 -9.84
N CYS A 46 3.28 -5.85 -9.75
CA CYS A 46 2.07 -6.43 -10.32
C CYS A 46 1.34 -5.35 -11.13
N HIS A 47 1.30 -5.50 -12.46
CA HIS A 47 0.62 -4.59 -13.38
C HIS A 47 -0.82 -5.05 -13.64
N PRO A 48 -1.74 -4.15 -14.03
CA PRO A 48 -2.97 -4.50 -14.73
C PRO A 48 -2.65 -4.79 -16.22
N SER A 49 -3.19 -5.87 -16.79
CA SER A 49 -3.18 -6.06 -18.25
C SER A 49 -3.98 -4.96 -18.93
N CYS A 50 -3.40 -4.28 -19.91
CA CYS A 50 -4.15 -3.47 -20.85
C CYS A 50 -5.12 -4.36 -21.64
N SER A 51 -6.30 -3.82 -21.97
CA SER A 51 -7.41 -4.37 -22.78
C SER A 51 -8.58 -5.05 -22.04
N HIS A 52 -9.75 -4.94 -22.70
CA HIS A 52 -11.11 -4.88 -22.16
C HIS A 52 -11.50 -6.00 -21.15
N THR A 53 -12.11 -5.57 -20.04
CA THR A 53 -12.95 -6.36 -19.10
C THR A 53 -12.35 -7.48 -18.23
N PHE A 54 -11.04 -7.54 -18.04
CA PHE A 54 -10.47 -8.27 -16.88
C PHE A 54 -9.50 -7.39 -16.10
N THR A 55 -10.01 -6.70 -15.06
CA THR A 55 -9.18 -5.97 -14.11
C THR A 55 -8.46 -6.97 -13.22
N CYS A 56 -7.31 -7.46 -13.68
CA CYS A 56 -6.54 -8.37 -12.87
C CYS A 56 -5.81 -7.53 -11.77
N HIS A 57 -6.20 -7.81 -10.54
CA HIS A 57 -5.73 -7.20 -9.31
C HIS A 57 -5.60 -8.37 -8.35
N PRO A 58 -4.44 -8.62 -7.71
CA PRO A 58 -4.41 -9.59 -6.65
C PRO A 58 -5.45 -9.18 -5.62
N SER A 59 -6.43 -10.04 -5.36
CA SER A 59 -7.43 -9.82 -4.31
C SER A 59 -6.77 -9.43 -2.99
N CYS A 60 -5.59 -10.00 -2.72
CA CYS A 60 -4.81 -9.73 -1.53
C CYS A 60 -3.29 -9.87 -1.74
N CYS A 61 -2.55 -9.00 -1.07
CA CYS A 61 -1.12 -9.15 -0.81
C CYS A 61 -0.90 -9.30 0.70
N ILE A 62 -0.33 -10.43 1.12
CA ILE A 62 -0.21 -10.80 2.53
C ILE A 62 1.25 -11.17 2.85
N LYS A 63 1.82 -10.53 3.90
CA LYS A 63 3.19 -10.81 4.38
C LYS A 63 4.21 -10.65 3.24
N ILE A 64 4.36 -9.43 2.75
CA ILE A 64 5.31 -9.10 1.69
C ILE A 64 6.44 -8.25 2.30
N ALA A 65 7.68 -8.59 1.99
CA ALA A 65 8.84 -7.78 2.25
C ALA A 65 9.47 -7.40 0.91
N ALA A 66 9.61 -6.10 0.62
CA ALA A 66 10.29 -5.68 -0.61
C ALA A 66 11.12 -4.40 -0.47
N HIS A 67 12.16 -4.21 -1.28
CA HIS A 67 12.75 -2.86 -1.38
C HIS A 67 11.74 -1.93 -2.08
N THR A 68 11.24 -2.33 -3.25
CA THR A 68 10.20 -1.60 -3.98
C THR A 68 8.96 -2.48 -4.16
N PHE A 69 7.80 -1.98 -3.73
CA PHE A 69 6.51 -2.66 -3.87
C PHE A 69 5.54 -1.80 -4.67
N THR A 70 5.24 -2.23 -5.90
CA THR A 70 4.28 -1.58 -6.79
C THR A 70 3.18 -2.56 -7.18
N CYS A 71 1.96 -2.30 -6.73
CA CYS A 71 0.83 -3.22 -6.92
C CYS A 71 -0.51 -2.48 -6.90
N ARG A 72 -1.55 -3.10 -7.43
CA ARG A 72 -2.93 -2.67 -7.23
C ARG A 72 -3.75 -3.84 -6.70
N PRO A 73 -3.59 -4.26 -5.45
CA PRO A 73 -4.41 -5.33 -4.89
C PRO A 73 -5.72 -4.77 -4.36
N SER A 74 -6.72 -5.61 -4.08
CA SER A 74 -7.89 -5.14 -3.30
C SER A 74 -7.45 -4.81 -1.86
N CYS A 75 -6.62 -5.64 -1.24
CA CYS A 75 -6.10 -5.39 0.11
C CYS A 75 -4.59 -5.65 0.26
N CYS A 76 -3.94 -4.84 1.10
CA CYS A 76 -2.56 -5.02 1.54
C CYS A 76 -2.50 -5.29 3.05
N ILE A 77 -1.91 -6.42 3.44
CA ILE A 77 -1.84 -6.86 4.84
C ILE A 77 -0.41 -7.24 5.21
N LYS A 78 0.14 -6.61 6.26
CA LYS A 78 1.49 -6.91 6.78
C LYS A 78 2.55 -6.76 5.68
N ILE A 79 2.71 -5.55 5.18
CA ILE A 79 3.70 -5.23 4.14
C ILE A 79 4.82 -4.41 4.76
N THR A 80 6.06 -4.80 4.48
CA THR A 80 7.25 -4.01 4.79
C THR A 80 7.93 -3.63 3.48
N ALA A 81 8.11 -2.34 3.21
CA ALA A 81 8.85 -1.93 2.02
C ALA A 81 9.71 -0.69 2.20
N HIS A 82 10.80 -0.52 1.44
CA HIS A 82 11.45 0.80 1.40
C HIS A 82 10.54 1.79 0.68
N THR A 83 10.06 1.43 -0.51
CA THR A 83 9.09 2.23 -1.29
C THR A 83 7.83 1.40 -1.52
N PHE A 84 6.68 1.95 -1.11
CA PHE A 84 5.36 1.36 -1.32
C PHE A 84 4.51 2.30 -2.17
N THR A 85 4.09 1.84 -3.35
CA THR A 85 3.25 2.61 -4.28
C THR A 85 2.08 1.75 -4.76
N CYS A 86 0.89 1.94 -4.18
CA CYS A 86 -0.27 1.10 -4.48
C CYS A 86 -1.61 1.84 -4.42
N ARG A 87 -2.64 1.26 -5.03
CA ARG A 87 -4.04 1.73 -4.91
C ARG A 87 -4.99 0.62 -4.42
N PRO A 88 -4.86 0.13 -3.18
CA PRO A 88 -5.77 -0.85 -2.62
C PRO A 88 -7.01 -0.22 -2.02
N SER A 89 -8.09 -0.97 -1.80
CA SER A 89 -9.22 -0.47 -1.00
C SER A 89 -8.84 -0.34 0.47
N CYS A 90 -7.98 -1.25 0.99
CA CYS A 90 -7.50 -1.17 2.36
C CYS A 90 -6.01 -1.53 2.54
N CYS A 91 -5.38 -0.82 3.49
CA CYS A 91 -4.01 -1.03 3.95
C CYS A 91 -4.01 -1.34 5.46
N ILE A 92 -3.47 -2.49 5.85
CA ILE A 92 -3.43 -2.95 7.25
C ILE A 92 -2.01 -3.34 7.63
N LYS A 93 -1.47 -2.71 8.68
CA LYS A 93 -0.13 -3.01 9.23
C LYS A 93 0.95 -2.86 8.15
N ILE A 94 1.13 -1.64 7.65
CA ILE A 94 2.18 -1.35 6.66
C ILE A 94 3.32 -0.60 7.33
N THR A 95 4.54 -0.99 7.03
CA THR A 95 5.75 -0.25 7.39
C THR A 95 6.49 0.11 6.12
N ALA A 96 6.72 1.41 5.86
CA ALA A 96 7.52 1.79 4.72
C ALA A 96 8.36 3.05 4.91
N HIS A 97 9.52 3.16 4.26
CA HIS A 97 10.25 4.43 4.28
C HIS A 97 9.43 5.50 3.53
N THR A 98 9.02 5.20 2.30
CA THR A 98 8.14 6.03 1.49
C THR A 98 6.84 5.30 1.21
N PHE A 99 5.71 5.88 1.64
CA PHE A 99 4.39 5.31 1.43
C PHE A 99 3.51 6.26 0.62
N THR A 100 3.19 5.84 -0.61
CA THR A 100 2.31 6.57 -1.54
C THR A 100 1.14 5.68 -1.93
N CYS A 101 -0.07 6.07 -1.55
CA CYS A 101 -1.24 5.29 -1.86
C CYS A 101 -2.52 6.11 -1.91
N GLN A 102 -3.56 5.50 -2.49
CA GLN A 102 -4.93 6.03 -2.54
C GLN A 102 -5.96 4.97 -2.08
N PRO A 103 -6.00 4.61 -0.79
CA PRO A 103 -6.94 3.64 -0.26
C PRO A 103 -8.18 4.28 0.36
N SER A 104 -9.26 3.51 0.42
CA SER A 104 -10.43 3.87 1.19
C SER A 104 -10.14 3.85 2.69
N CYS A 105 -9.26 2.95 3.16
CA CYS A 105 -8.92 2.84 4.59
C CYS A 105 -7.44 2.52 4.85
N CYS A 106 -6.84 3.22 5.82
CA CYS A 106 -5.49 2.97 6.33
C CYS A 106 -5.53 2.65 7.84
N ILE A 107 -5.01 1.49 8.23
CA ILE A 107 -4.97 1.04 9.63
C ILE A 107 -3.54 0.63 10.01
N LYS A 108 -2.99 1.25 11.06
CA LYS A 108 -1.67 0.93 11.63
C LYS A 108 -0.58 1.05 10.58
N ILE A 109 -0.32 2.28 10.13
CA ILE A 109 0.75 2.57 9.16
C ILE A 109 1.88 3.28 9.90
N THR A 110 3.10 2.80 9.69
CA THR A 110 4.32 3.48 10.13
C THR A 110 5.13 3.83 8.91
N ALA A 111 5.48 5.10 8.74
CA ALA A 111 6.36 5.51 7.65
C ALA A 111 7.37 6.57 8.04
N HIS A 112 8.47 6.70 7.29
CA HIS A 112 9.32 7.90 7.42
C HIS A 112 8.62 9.05 6.68
N THR A 113 8.42 8.89 5.38
CA THR A 113 7.64 9.80 4.55
C THR A 113 6.33 9.13 4.15
N PHE A 114 5.22 9.69 4.61
CA PHE A 114 3.87 9.33 4.16
C PHE A 114 3.33 10.46 3.28
N THR A 115 3.27 10.20 1.98
CA THR A 115 2.71 11.14 1.02
C THR A 115 1.53 10.47 0.31
N SER A 116 0.32 10.76 0.77
CA SER A 116 -0.89 10.38 0.06
C SER A 116 -1.36 11.58 -0.77
N HIS A 117 -0.94 11.62 -2.03
CA HIS A 117 -1.52 12.53 -3.01
C HIS A 117 -2.93 12.06 -3.35
N THR A 118 -3.92 12.84 -2.97
CA THR A 118 -5.32 12.61 -3.31
C THR A 118 -5.75 13.72 -4.27
N PHE A 119 -5.73 13.44 -5.57
CA PHE A 119 -6.73 14.00 -6.48
C PHE A 119 -7.92 13.04 -6.46
N THR A 120 -9.07 13.55 -6.01
CA THR A 120 -10.41 12.97 -6.18
C THR A 120 -10.57 11.48 -5.82
N CYS A 121 -10.27 11.10 -4.59
CA CYS A 121 -10.97 9.99 -3.93
C CYS A 121 -10.67 10.00 -2.43
N HIS A 122 -11.66 10.32 -1.60
CA HIS A 122 -11.59 10.33 -0.14
C HIS A 122 -11.15 8.96 0.42
N PRO A 123 -10.03 8.85 1.17
CA PRO A 123 -9.94 7.84 2.21
C PRO A 123 -11.04 8.12 3.23
N SER A 124 -11.90 7.14 3.52
CA SER A 124 -12.93 7.30 4.54
C SER A 124 -12.32 7.44 5.94
N CYS A 125 -11.15 6.81 6.18
CA CYS A 125 -10.47 6.90 7.48
C CYS A 125 -8.97 6.56 7.46
N CYS A 126 -8.20 7.31 8.25
CA CYS A 126 -6.81 7.01 8.64
C CYS A 126 -6.74 6.76 10.15
N ILE A 127 -6.29 5.57 10.56
CA ILE A 127 -6.33 5.13 11.96
C ILE A 127 -4.93 4.64 12.41
N LYS A 128 -4.43 5.20 13.51
CA LYS A 128 -3.13 4.83 14.13
C LYS A 128 -1.99 4.96 13.12
N ILE A 129 -1.73 6.20 12.67
CA ILE A 129 -0.64 6.48 11.74
C ILE A 129 0.51 7.16 12.47
N ALA A 130 1.73 6.70 12.22
CA ALA A 130 2.96 7.35 12.65
C ALA A 130 3.80 7.69 11.41
N ALA A 131 4.12 8.97 11.19
CA ALA A 131 4.98 9.37 10.07
C ALA A 131 5.85 10.60 10.37
N HIS A 132 7.05 10.74 9.79
CA HIS A 132 7.78 12.01 9.90
C HIS A 132 7.00 13.11 9.15
N THR A 133 6.67 12.86 7.89
CA THR A 133 5.80 13.75 7.10
C THR A 133 4.53 13.01 6.74
N PHE A 134 3.37 13.60 7.01
CA PHE A 134 2.05 13.04 6.70
C PHE A 134 1.21 14.05 5.94
N THR A 135 0.98 13.79 4.65
CA THR A 135 0.08 14.59 3.81
C THR A 135 -1.10 13.73 3.37
N CYS A 136 -2.34 14.18 3.63
CA CYS A 136 -3.56 13.40 3.35
C CYS A 136 -4.82 14.27 3.16
N HIS A 137 -5.84 13.76 2.46
CA HIS A 137 -7.20 14.36 2.42
C HIS A 137 -8.32 13.35 2.76
N PRO A 138 -8.32 12.73 3.96
CA PRO A 138 -9.35 11.76 4.37
C PRO A 138 -10.58 12.44 4.96
N SER A 139 -11.73 11.77 5.00
CA SER A 139 -12.86 12.27 5.81
C SER A 139 -12.56 12.22 7.31
N CYS A 140 -11.78 11.24 7.80
CA CYS A 140 -11.40 11.22 9.22
C CYS A 140 -9.95 10.79 9.48
N CYS A 141 -9.34 11.42 10.47
CA CYS A 141 -8.02 11.08 11.03
C CYS A 141 -8.16 10.73 12.52
N ILE A 142 -7.71 9.53 12.92
CA ILE A 142 -7.79 9.04 14.30
C ILE A 142 -6.43 8.54 14.78
N LYS A 143 -5.92 9.10 15.88
CA LYS A 143 -4.63 8.72 16.50
C LYS A 143 -3.49 8.85 15.49
N ILE A 144 -3.23 10.08 15.06
CA ILE A 144 -2.11 10.38 14.16
C ILE A 144 -0.98 11.00 14.96
N ALA A 145 0.24 10.49 14.77
CA ALA A 145 1.47 11.09 15.26
C ALA A 145 2.34 11.45 14.05
N ALA A 146 2.69 12.71 13.87
CA ALA A 146 3.63 13.09 12.83
C ALA A 146 4.57 14.23 13.21
N HIS A 147 5.72 14.38 12.55
CA HIS A 147 6.50 15.60 12.71
C HIS A 147 5.83 16.74 11.95
N THR A 148 5.53 16.54 10.67
CA THR A 148 4.78 17.48 9.83
C THR A 148 3.47 16.83 9.38
N PHE A 149 2.34 17.46 9.64
CA PHE A 149 1.01 16.99 9.31
C PHE A 149 0.26 18.03 8.47
N THR A 150 -0.07 17.69 7.23
CA THR A 150 -0.85 18.53 6.32
C THR A 150 -2.12 17.78 5.90
N CYS A 151 -3.29 18.37 6.15
CA CYS A 151 -4.56 17.69 5.92
C CYS A 151 -5.73 18.58 5.49
N ARG A 152 -6.77 17.95 4.92
CA ARG A 152 -8.13 18.52 4.75
C ARG A 152 -9.25 17.54 5.18
N PRO A 153 -9.42 17.24 6.47
CA PRO A 153 -10.40 16.28 6.93
C PRO A 153 -11.68 16.92 7.47
N SER A 154 -12.78 16.19 7.37
CA SER A 154 -14.02 16.52 8.07
C SER A 154 -13.96 16.23 9.58
N CYS A 155 -13.10 15.29 10.03
CA CYS A 155 -12.87 15.03 11.45
C CYS A 155 -11.42 14.64 11.80
N CYS A 156 -10.95 15.13 12.95
CA CYS A 156 -9.66 14.79 13.56
C CYS A 156 -9.84 14.41 15.03
N ILE A 157 -9.33 13.24 15.42
CA ILE A 157 -9.37 12.74 16.79
C ILE A 157 -7.96 12.33 17.22
N LYS A 158 -7.42 13.00 18.25
CA LYS A 158 -6.09 12.73 18.83
C LYS A 158 -4.97 12.81 17.79
N ILE A 159 -4.65 14.04 17.39
CA ILE A 159 -3.51 14.35 16.51
C ILE A 159 -2.38 14.90 17.36
N THR A 160 -1.18 14.38 17.17
CA THR A 160 0.06 14.90 17.75
C THR A 160 0.97 15.26 16.59
N ALA A 161 1.27 16.55 16.41
CA ALA A 161 2.19 17.00 15.38
C ALA A 161 3.09 18.14 15.85
N HIS A 162 4.35 18.16 15.39
CA HIS A 162 5.25 19.30 15.62
C HIS A 162 4.86 20.49 14.73
N THR A 163 4.49 20.21 13.49
CA THR A 163 3.95 21.20 12.54
C THR A 163 2.63 20.69 12.00
N PHE A 164 1.57 21.50 12.14
CA PHE A 164 0.21 21.15 11.74
C PHE A 164 -0.35 22.21 10.79
N THR A 165 -0.76 21.77 9.60
CA THR A 165 -1.45 22.62 8.60
C THR A 165 -2.76 21.94 8.23
N CYS A 166 -3.88 22.56 8.61
CA CYS A 166 -5.20 22.13 8.21
C CYS A 166 -5.81 23.20 7.31
N HIS A 167 -6.22 22.80 6.11
CA HIS A 167 -7.08 23.66 5.29
C HIS A 167 -8.53 23.20 5.54
N PRO A 168 -9.38 24.03 6.15
CA PRO A 168 -10.76 23.66 6.37
C PRO A 168 -11.47 23.42 5.02
N SER A 169 -12.20 22.31 4.90
CA SER A 169 -13.36 22.27 4.00
C SER A 169 -14.44 23.09 4.69
N CYS A 170 -14.55 24.38 4.33
CA CYS A 170 -15.57 25.27 4.85
C CYS A 170 -16.97 24.80 4.41
N ALA A 171 -17.91 24.88 5.37
CA ALA A 171 -19.35 24.59 5.33
C ALA A 171 -19.75 23.10 5.38
#